data_AF-A0A8T4XX14-F1
#
_entry.id   AF-A0A8T4XX14-F1
#
_cell.length_a   1.000
_cell.length_b   1.000
_cell.length_c   1.000
_cell.angle_alpha   90.00
_cell.angle_beta   90.00
_cell.angle_gamma   90.00
#
_symmetry.space_group_name_H-M   'P 1'
#
loop_
_entity.id
_entity.type
_entity.pdbx_description
1 polymer ?
#
loop_
_entity_poly.entity_id
_entity_poly.type
_entity_poly.pdbx_seq_one_letter_code
_entity_poly.pdbx_strand_id
1 'polypeptide(L)'
;MKAENSMAEGELRRVQFTGKSSYTLTLPKDWVKRVDLKKGDFVRVLPQPDGSLLLTARKASETAPRIAHIVVMPDQDPDSLLRIFIAKYLAGYQLFRFTSDDVIPPNLRKTITACTSGLLGLEVVEETANRIEVQNLLSPQELTVERAARRAHLVASSMFETAMNALEAGNKKMAEGVLEREPGVDRLYFLVLRQLTLALQNPILMKELEIEPVGVLDYQMLMKSVERIADHATRISEIMLTIEPSEVEPEILKSLVELGRKAVKVSSDAMHAFFIKDAQLANEAIRLKDEVVKELSLLNGRLLEKPGRVAVNLRIITDSIERAADYGANIAEIAIDRDR
;
A
#
# COMPACT_ATOMS: atom_id res chain seq x y z
N MET A 1 -10.04 36.14 -12.92
CA MET A 1 -10.29 35.27 -14.09
C MET A 1 -9.29 35.40 -15.24
N LYS A 2 -8.70 36.56 -15.58
CA LYS A 2 -7.69 36.64 -16.67
C LYS A 2 -6.24 36.25 -16.30
N ALA A 3 -5.90 36.15 -15.01
CA ALA A 3 -4.53 35.88 -14.56
C ALA A 3 -4.20 34.39 -14.35
N GLU A 4 -5.21 33.53 -14.22
CA GLU A 4 -4.99 32.08 -14.00
C GLU A 4 -4.77 31.32 -15.31
N ASN A 5 -5.25 31.87 -16.45
CA ASN A 5 -5.19 31.17 -17.73
C ASN A 5 -3.90 31.41 -18.53
N SER A 6 -3.02 32.34 -18.13
CA SER A 6 -1.78 32.65 -18.87
C SER A 6 -0.57 31.83 -18.43
N MET A 7 -0.70 30.95 -17.44
CA MET A 7 0.41 30.10 -16.98
C MET A 7 0.40 28.69 -17.58
N ALA A 8 -0.67 28.31 -18.28
CA ALA A 8 -0.71 27.06 -19.02
C ALA A 8 0.16 27.10 -20.28
N GLU A 9 0.40 28.30 -20.83
CA GLU A 9 1.34 28.53 -21.93
C GLU A 9 2.68 29.00 -21.35
N GLY A 10 3.70 28.16 -21.40
CA GLY A 10 5.03 28.50 -20.90
C GLY A 10 5.61 29.75 -21.56
N GLU A 11 6.31 30.59 -20.80
CA GLU A 11 6.97 31.78 -21.33
C GLU A 11 8.40 31.45 -21.80
N LEU A 12 8.70 31.72 -23.07
CA LEU A 12 10.05 31.53 -23.61
C LEU A 12 11.01 32.60 -23.07
N ARG A 13 12.09 32.14 -22.42
CA ARG A 13 13.17 32.99 -21.91
C ARG A 13 14.46 32.67 -22.64
N ARG A 14 15.21 33.72 -23.00
CA ARG A 14 16.51 33.56 -23.66
C ARG A 14 17.58 33.25 -22.63
N VAL A 15 18.35 32.19 -22.89
CA VAL A 15 19.56 31.88 -22.11
C VAL A 15 20.62 32.93 -22.41
N GLN A 16 21.24 33.49 -21.37
CA GLN A 16 22.27 34.53 -21.49
C GLN A 16 23.60 33.99 -20.98
N PHE A 17 24.67 34.11 -21.77
CA PHE A 17 26.01 33.76 -21.31
C PHE A 17 26.56 34.92 -20.47
N THR A 18 27.04 34.61 -19.25
CA THR A 18 27.49 35.63 -18.30
C THR A 18 28.83 35.23 -17.67
N GLY A 19 29.83 36.09 -17.74
CA GLY A 19 31.17 35.79 -17.23
C GLY A 19 31.99 34.89 -18.18
N LYS A 20 32.75 33.93 -17.62
CA LYS A 20 33.63 33.03 -18.40
C LYS A 20 33.11 31.60 -18.57
N SER A 21 32.14 31.15 -17.77
CA SER A 21 31.74 29.74 -17.72
C SER A 21 30.31 29.47 -17.27
N SER A 22 29.44 30.49 -17.16
CA SER A 22 28.08 30.30 -16.67
C SER A 22 27.02 30.92 -17.58
N TYR A 23 25.84 30.32 -17.53
CA TYR A 23 24.64 30.81 -18.19
C TYR A 23 23.67 31.32 -17.14
N THR A 24 22.91 32.36 -17.48
CA THR A 24 21.84 32.91 -16.67
C THR A 24 20.51 32.83 -17.41
N LEU A 25 19.44 32.61 -16.65
CA LEU A 25 18.06 32.61 -17.12
C LEU A 25 17.25 33.50 -16.21
N THR A 26 16.41 34.37 -16.77
CA THR A 26 15.52 35.24 -16.00
C THR A 26 14.27 34.48 -15.55
N LEU A 27 13.91 34.57 -14.27
CA LEU A 27 12.72 33.93 -13.71
C LEU A 27 11.46 34.77 -13.98
N PRO A 28 10.28 34.15 -14.22
CA PRO A 28 9.03 34.89 -14.38
C PRO A 28 8.65 35.68 -13.13
N LYS A 29 8.33 36.97 -13.30
CA LYS A 29 8.06 37.90 -12.19
C LYS A 29 6.89 37.43 -11.31
N ASP A 30 5.84 36.89 -11.91
CA ASP A 30 4.65 36.45 -11.17
C ASP A 30 4.91 35.17 -10.38
N TRP A 31 5.75 34.27 -10.91
CA TRP A 31 6.22 33.10 -10.16
C TRP A 31 7.03 33.56 -8.93
N VAL A 32 8.03 34.44 -9.12
CA VAL A 32 8.88 34.99 -8.04
C VAL A 32 8.03 35.60 -6.91
N LYS A 33 6.99 36.37 -7.25
CA LYS A 33 6.06 36.95 -6.26
C LYS A 33 5.27 35.88 -5.51
N ARG A 34 4.74 34.87 -6.20
CA ARG A 34 3.92 33.82 -5.60
C ARG A 34 4.69 33.00 -4.57
N VAL A 35 5.97 32.74 -4.83
CA VAL A 35 6.84 31.97 -3.93
C VAL A 35 7.63 32.85 -2.95
N ASP A 36 7.29 34.14 -2.83
CA ASP A 36 7.97 35.16 -2.00
C ASP A 36 9.52 35.13 -2.09
N LEU A 37 10.03 35.01 -3.31
CA LEU A 37 11.48 35.04 -3.55
C LEU A 37 12.00 36.48 -3.61
N LYS A 38 13.05 36.75 -2.85
CA LYS A 38 13.73 38.05 -2.78
C LYS A 38 15.14 37.95 -3.34
N LYS A 39 15.73 39.12 -3.68
CA LYS A 39 17.12 39.19 -4.12
C LYS A 39 18.03 38.57 -3.06
N GLY A 40 18.86 37.60 -3.46
CA GLY A 40 19.76 36.86 -2.57
C GLY A 40 19.18 35.53 -2.05
N ASP A 41 17.89 35.26 -2.26
CA ASP A 41 17.30 33.96 -1.93
C ASP A 41 17.79 32.87 -2.91
N PHE A 42 17.89 31.63 -2.41
CA PHE A 42 18.30 30.48 -3.20
C PHE A 42 17.11 29.80 -3.88
N VAL A 43 17.29 29.44 -5.15
CA VAL A 43 16.40 28.56 -5.91
C VAL A 43 17.12 27.24 -6.16
N ARG A 44 16.47 26.13 -5.81
CA ARG A 44 16.97 24.80 -6.14
C ARG A 44 16.63 24.50 -7.60
N VAL A 45 17.62 24.02 -8.34
CA VAL A 45 17.50 23.65 -9.76
C VAL A 45 17.77 22.16 -9.87
N LEU A 46 16.78 21.40 -10.33
CA LEU A 46 16.86 19.94 -10.46
C LEU A 46 16.68 19.52 -11.91
N PRO A 47 17.72 18.98 -12.57
CA PRO A 47 17.58 18.33 -13.86
C PRO A 47 16.61 17.16 -13.79
N GLN A 48 15.76 17.04 -14.81
CA GLN A 48 14.81 15.94 -15.00
C GLN A 48 15.28 15.02 -16.15
N PRO A 49 14.87 13.74 -16.17
CA PRO A 49 15.27 12.79 -17.23
C PRO A 49 14.85 13.20 -18.65
N ASP A 50 13.76 13.97 -18.80
CA ASP A 50 13.28 14.49 -20.09
C ASP A 50 14.07 15.71 -20.61
N GLY A 51 15.12 16.11 -19.89
CA GLY A 51 15.94 17.30 -20.18
C GLY A 51 15.36 18.61 -19.65
N SER A 52 14.21 18.59 -18.97
CA SER A 52 13.64 19.78 -18.32
C SER A 52 14.36 20.12 -17.01
N LEU A 53 14.12 21.33 -16.50
CA LEU A 53 14.61 21.79 -15.19
C LEU A 53 13.43 22.08 -14.27
N LEU A 54 13.41 21.42 -13.12
CA LEU A 54 12.49 21.76 -12.03
C LEU A 54 13.12 22.82 -11.13
N LEU A 55 12.44 23.96 -10.99
CA LEU A 55 12.84 25.07 -10.13
C LEU A 55 11.96 25.11 -8.88
N THR A 56 12.56 25.06 -7.70
CA THR A 56 11.84 25.17 -6.42
C THR A 56 12.47 26.23 -5.52
N ALA A 57 11.63 27.07 -4.91
CA ALA A 57 12.09 28.05 -3.93
C ALA A 57 12.44 27.34 -2.61
N ARG A 58 13.62 27.61 -2.05
CA ARG A 58 14.06 26.95 -0.80
C ARG A 58 13.09 27.19 0.38
N LYS A 59 12.44 28.36 0.44
CA LYS A 59 11.41 28.69 1.45
C LYS A 59 10.10 27.91 1.29
N ALA A 60 9.80 27.36 0.11
CA ALA A 60 8.60 26.55 -0.09
C ALA A 60 8.70 25.16 0.57
N SER A 61 9.86 24.83 1.16
CA SER A 61 10.12 23.55 1.85
C SER A 61 9.52 23.47 3.25
N GLU A 62 9.04 24.56 3.83
CA GLU A 62 8.40 24.60 5.16
C GLU A 62 6.94 25.07 5.02
N THR A 63 6.14 24.33 4.25
CA THR A 63 4.69 24.53 4.33
C THR A 63 4.20 24.05 5.68
N ALA A 64 3.41 24.88 6.37
CA ALA A 64 2.72 24.48 7.59
C ALA A 64 2.03 23.11 7.44
N PRO A 65 1.95 22.29 8.50
CA PRO A 65 1.35 20.96 8.42
C PRO A 65 -0.09 21.08 7.89
N ARG A 66 -0.45 20.23 6.92
CA ARG A 66 -1.81 20.17 6.41
C ARG A 66 -2.72 19.58 7.48
N ILE A 67 -3.72 20.36 7.87
CA ILE A 67 -4.70 19.99 8.90
C ILE A 67 -5.99 19.49 8.24
N ALA A 68 -6.42 18.29 8.61
CA ALA A 68 -7.72 17.74 8.27
C ALA A 68 -8.70 18.06 9.40
N HIS A 69 -9.70 18.89 9.12
CA HIS A 69 -10.83 19.11 10.02
C HIS A 69 -11.91 18.08 9.71
N ILE A 70 -12.27 17.27 10.71
CA ILE A 70 -13.25 16.18 10.61
C ILE A 70 -14.32 16.45 11.66
N VAL A 71 -15.52 16.83 11.20
CA VAL A 71 -16.68 16.99 12.08
C VAL A 71 -17.25 15.61 12.37
N VAL A 72 -17.41 15.30 13.65
CA VAL A 72 -17.95 14.02 14.14
C VAL A 72 -19.38 14.25 14.58
N MET A 73 -20.33 13.61 13.89
CA MET A 73 -21.74 13.67 14.27
C MET A 73 -22.07 12.56 15.29
N PRO A 74 -22.92 12.81 16.31
CA PRO A 74 -23.22 11.80 17.34
C PRO A 74 -23.81 10.49 16.82
N ASP A 75 -24.55 10.54 15.72
CA ASP A 75 -25.20 9.41 15.04
C ASP A 75 -24.40 8.93 13.81
N GLN A 76 -23.17 9.40 13.63
CA GLN A 76 -22.34 9.02 12.50
C GLN A 76 -22.04 7.51 12.53
N ASP A 77 -22.11 6.88 11.36
CA ASP A 77 -21.67 5.51 11.17
C ASP A 77 -20.14 5.39 11.45
N PRO A 78 -19.71 4.51 12.37
CA PRO A 78 -18.29 4.32 12.68
C PRO A 78 -17.44 3.94 11.46
N ASP A 79 -17.95 3.10 10.57
CA ASP A 79 -17.19 2.65 9.40
C ASP A 79 -17.00 3.79 8.38
N SER A 80 -18.01 4.65 8.22
CA SER A 80 -17.90 5.88 7.44
C SER A 80 -16.84 6.82 8.01
N LEU A 81 -16.82 7.03 9.32
CA LEU A 81 -15.79 7.84 9.99
C LEU A 81 -14.38 7.27 9.76
N LEU A 82 -14.23 5.94 9.90
CA LEU A 82 -12.97 5.23 9.63
C LEU A 82 -12.49 5.46 8.20
N ARG A 83 -13.37 5.31 7.20
CA ARG A 83 -13.04 5.52 5.77
C ARG A 83 -12.60 6.97 5.50
N ILE A 84 -13.27 7.95 6.11
CA ILE A 84 -12.88 9.37 5.99
C ILE A 84 -11.50 9.61 6.58
N PHE A 85 -11.21 9.05 7.77
CA PHE A 85 -9.92 9.19 8.42
C PHE A 85 -8.80 8.59 7.56
N ILE A 86 -8.96 7.35 7.10
CA ILE A 86 -8.01 6.68 6.20
C ILE A 86 -7.81 7.50 4.92
N ALA A 87 -8.88 8.04 4.31
CA ALA A 87 -8.76 8.87 3.11
C ALA A 87 -7.92 10.14 3.35
N LYS A 88 -8.09 10.81 4.49
CA LYS A 88 -7.23 11.95 4.87
C LYS A 88 -5.80 11.51 5.15
N TYR A 89 -5.60 10.33 5.72
CA TYR A 89 -4.26 9.77 5.91
C TYR A 89 -3.58 9.50 4.56
N LEU A 90 -4.26 8.87 3.61
CA LEU A 90 -3.71 8.63 2.27
C LEU A 90 -3.44 9.94 1.51
N ALA A 91 -4.29 10.96 1.68
CA ALA A 91 -4.12 12.27 1.06
C ALA A 91 -2.93 13.10 1.60
N GLY A 92 -2.21 12.60 2.61
CA GLY A 92 -0.97 13.21 3.09
C GLY A 92 -1.14 14.23 4.22
N TYR A 93 -2.32 14.33 4.85
CA TYR A 93 -2.51 15.23 5.99
C TYR A 93 -1.62 14.84 7.18
N GLN A 94 -1.11 15.83 7.92
CA GLN A 94 -0.20 15.62 9.06
C GLN A 94 -0.90 15.78 10.41
N LEU A 95 -1.95 16.60 10.49
CA LEU A 95 -2.76 16.76 11.70
C LEU A 95 -4.21 16.45 11.37
N PHE A 96 -4.87 15.68 12.24
CA PHE A 96 -6.27 15.30 12.12
C PHE A 96 -6.99 15.82 13.36
N ARG A 97 -7.92 16.74 13.15
CA ARG A 97 -8.71 17.37 14.19
C ARG A 97 -10.14 16.90 14.08
N PHE A 98 -10.52 16.00 14.98
CA PHE A 98 -11.89 15.53 15.15
C PHE A 98 -12.59 16.45 16.13
N THR A 99 -13.75 17.00 15.75
CA THR A 99 -14.53 17.92 16.59
C THR A 99 -16.02 17.59 16.51
N SER A 100 -16.71 17.71 17.62
CA SER A 100 -18.16 17.56 17.75
C SER A 100 -18.72 18.74 18.54
N ASP A 101 -19.97 19.12 18.27
CA ASP A 101 -20.68 20.15 19.05
C ASP A 101 -20.95 19.65 20.49
N ASP A 102 -21.25 18.35 20.63
CA ASP A 102 -21.44 17.63 21.88
C ASP A 102 -20.28 16.67 22.20
N VAL A 103 -20.39 15.94 23.30
CA VAL A 103 -19.44 14.87 23.67
C VAL A 103 -19.36 13.82 22.56
N ILE A 104 -18.14 13.51 22.11
CA ILE A 104 -17.90 12.44 21.12
C ILE A 104 -18.32 11.09 21.73
N PRO A 105 -19.28 10.38 21.11
CA PRO A 105 -19.75 9.08 21.60
C PRO A 105 -18.63 8.05 21.81
N PRO A 106 -18.71 7.18 22.84
CA PRO A 106 -17.67 6.21 23.15
C PRO A 106 -17.32 5.25 22.00
N ASN A 107 -18.30 4.85 21.19
CA ASN A 107 -18.07 4.02 20.01
C ASN A 107 -17.24 4.74 18.94
N LEU A 108 -17.54 6.01 18.63
CA LEU A 108 -16.80 6.81 17.66
C LEU A 108 -15.39 7.14 18.16
N ARG A 109 -15.24 7.42 19.46
CA ARG A 109 -13.94 7.57 20.10
C ARG A 109 -13.08 6.31 19.94
N LYS A 110 -13.66 5.13 20.24
CA LYS A 110 -12.99 3.85 20.05
C LYS A 110 -12.59 3.62 18.59
N THR A 111 -13.41 4.03 17.63
CA THR A 111 -13.08 3.94 16.21
C THR A 111 -11.90 4.83 15.82
N ILE A 112 -11.87 6.08 16.30
CA ILE A 112 -10.74 7.00 16.04
C ILE A 112 -9.45 6.45 16.64
N THR A 113 -9.48 5.97 17.89
CA THR A 113 -8.28 5.43 18.55
C THR A 113 -7.82 4.11 17.93
N ALA A 114 -8.73 3.20 17.59
CA ALA A 114 -8.39 1.95 16.89
C ALA A 114 -7.77 2.22 15.51
N CYS A 115 -8.33 3.17 14.74
CA CYS A 115 -7.75 3.59 13.46
C CYS A 115 -6.35 4.20 13.63
N THR A 116 -6.17 5.04 14.65
CA THR A 116 -4.88 5.65 14.99
C THR A 116 -3.81 4.58 15.22
N SER A 117 -4.11 3.55 16.03
CA SER A 117 -3.20 2.42 16.26
C SER A 117 -2.98 1.55 15.01
N GLY A 118 -3.92 1.57 14.07
CA GLY A 118 -3.87 0.82 12.80
C GLY A 118 -3.11 1.52 11.68
N LEU A 119 -2.65 2.76 11.85
CA LEU A 119 -1.94 3.53 10.82
C LEU A 119 -0.56 3.97 11.32
N LEU A 120 0.47 3.69 10.53
CA LEU A 120 1.85 3.99 10.93
C LEU A 120 2.10 5.50 11.02
N GLY A 121 2.70 5.89 12.15
CA GLY A 121 3.10 7.27 12.46
C GLY A 121 2.07 8.10 13.18
N LEU A 122 0.84 7.61 13.37
CA LEU A 122 -0.21 8.40 14.02
C LEU A 122 -0.20 8.26 15.54
N GLU A 123 -0.23 9.39 16.24
CA GLU A 123 -0.30 9.46 17.70
C GLU A 123 -1.38 10.46 18.14
N VAL A 124 -2.13 10.11 19.18
CA VAL A 124 -3.11 11.03 19.79
C VAL A 124 -2.35 12.05 20.63
N VAL A 125 -2.51 13.33 20.31
CA VAL A 125 -1.79 14.44 20.98
C VAL A 125 -2.69 15.29 21.89
N GLU A 126 -3.99 15.33 21.61
CA GLU A 126 -4.98 16.00 22.44
C GLU A 126 -6.26 15.15 22.48
N GLU A 127 -6.84 14.99 23.66
CA GLU A 127 -8.11 14.29 23.82
C GLU A 127 -8.96 14.99 24.89
N THR A 128 -10.13 15.47 24.48
CA THR A 128 -11.15 16.07 25.34
C THR A 128 -12.50 15.39 25.12
N ALA A 129 -13.54 15.87 25.80
CA ALA A 129 -14.90 15.34 25.65
C ALA A 129 -15.44 15.51 24.21
N ASN A 130 -15.14 16.63 23.55
CA ASN A 130 -15.70 16.99 22.24
C ASN A 130 -14.63 17.19 21.14
N ARG A 131 -13.35 16.93 21.43
CA ARG A 131 -12.24 17.04 20.46
C ARG A 131 -11.21 15.92 20.63
N ILE A 132 -10.68 15.43 19.52
CA ILE A 132 -9.52 14.55 19.47
C ILE A 132 -8.57 15.07 18.40
N GLU A 133 -7.29 15.21 18.74
CA GLU A 133 -6.24 15.51 17.78
C GLU A 133 -5.29 14.34 17.63
N VAL A 134 -5.04 13.97 16.39
CA VAL A 134 -4.08 12.95 16.01
C VAL A 134 -3.03 13.59 15.11
N GLN A 135 -1.75 13.32 15.36
CA GLN A 135 -0.64 13.84 14.58
C GLN A 135 0.16 12.70 13.96
N ASN A 136 0.58 12.89 12.71
CA ASN A 136 1.57 12.03 12.08
C ASN A 136 2.99 12.49 12.44
N LEU A 137 3.73 11.63 13.13
CA LEU A 137 5.11 11.84 13.58
C LEU A 137 6.15 11.10 12.74
N LEU A 138 5.73 10.25 11.80
CA LEU A 138 6.65 9.45 10.99
C LEU A 138 7.28 10.28 9.88
N SER A 139 8.60 10.28 9.82
CA SER A 139 9.33 10.87 8.70
C SER A 139 9.38 9.90 7.51
N PRO A 140 9.09 10.33 6.27
CA PRO A 140 9.10 9.47 5.09
C PRO A 140 10.43 8.72 4.84
N GLN A 141 11.55 9.25 5.35
CA GLN A 141 12.89 8.69 5.14
C GLN A 141 13.21 7.48 6.03
N GLU A 142 12.45 7.21 7.10
CA GLU A 142 12.76 6.12 8.04
C GLU A 142 12.44 4.73 7.47
N LEU A 143 11.43 4.65 6.60
CA LEU A 143 10.98 3.40 6.00
C LEU A 143 10.60 3.64 4.53
N THR A 144 11.48 3.25 3.60
CA THR A 144 11.25 3.44 2.16
C THR A 144 10.12 2.54 1.63
N VAL A 145 9.52 2.93 0.50
CA VAL A 145 8.46 2.14 -0.18
C VAL A 145 8.93 0.73 -0.48
N GLU A 146 10.14 0.56 -1.01
CA GLU A 146 10.70 -0.77 -1.30
C GLU A 146 10.80 -1.63 -0.02
N ARG A 147 11.36 -1.07 1.06
CA ARG A 147 11.52 -1.81 2.33
C ARG A 147 10.16 -2.17 2.94
N ALA A 148 9.20 -1.25 2.89
CA ALA A 148 7.84 -1.51 3.35
C ALA A 148 7.16 -2.61 2.52
N ALA A 149 7.30 -2.59 1.19
CA ALA A 149 6.75 -3.60 0.29
C ALA A 149 7.35 -4.98 0.52
N ARG A 150 8.68 -5.08 0.64
CA ARG A 150 9.38 -6.34 0.99
C ARG A 150 8.89 -6.89 2.33
N ARG A 151 8.77 -6.03 3.33
CA ARG A 151 8.29 -6.43 4.66
C ARG A 151 6.84 -6.90 4.62
N ALA A 152 5.97 -6.21 3.89
CA ALA A 152 4.57 -6.59 3.76
C ALA A 152 4.42 -7.96 3.10
N HIS A 153 5.16 -8.21 2.02
CA HIS A 153 5.18 -9.51 1.36
C HIS A 153 5.72 -10.61 2.28
N LEU A 154 6.80 -10.36 3.02
CA LEU A 154 7.33 -11.35 3.97
C LEU A 154 6.28 -11.73 5.03
N VAL A 155 5.55 -10.76 5.57
CA VAL A 155 4.47 -11.02 6.55
C VAL A 155 3.32 -11.79 5.90
N ALA A 156 2.85 -11.38 4.72
CA ALA A 156 1.77 -12.04 4.00
C ALA A 156 2.12 -13.49 3.61
N SER A 157 3.32 -13.74 3.08
CA SER A 157 3.80 -15.08 2.75
C SER A 157 3.93 -15.95 4.00
N SER A 158 4.46 -15.41 5.10
CA SER A 158 4.52 -16.12 6.38
C SER A 158 3.13 -16.43 6.94
N MET A 159 2.16 -15.53 6.81
CA MET A 159 0.77 -15.78 7.18
C MET A 159 0.19 -16.93 6.39
N PHE A 160 0.39 -16.95 5.07
CA PHE A 160 -0.12 -17.99 4.18
C PHE A 160 0.53 -19.36 4.48
N GLU A 161 1.85 -19.41 4.66
CA GLU A 161 2.56 -20.62 5.09
C GLU A 161 2.06 -21.11 6.45
N THR A 162 1.82 -20.19 7.39
CA THR A 162 1.28 -20.56 8.70
C THR A 162 -0.13 -21.14 8.56
N ALA A 163 -0.98 -20.57 7.70
CA ALA A 163 -2.32 -21.10 7.45
C ALA A 163 -2.25 -22.52 6.86
N MET A 164 -1.31 -22.79 5.95
CA MET A 164 -1.09 -24.15 5.41
C MET A 164 -0.58 -25.12 6.48
N ASN A 165 0.36 -24.69 7.32
CA ASN A 165 0.87 -25.53 8.42
C ASN A 165 -0.21 -25.77 9.49
N ALA A 166 -1.05 -24.78 9.75
CA ALA A 166 -2.17 -24.90 10.67
C ALA A 166 -3.19 -25.91 10.14
N LEU A 167 -3.46 -25.89 8.83
CA LEU A 167 -4.34 -26.83 8.14
C LEU A 167 -3.76 -28.26 8.23
N GLU A 168 -2.48 -28.44 7.91
CA GLU A 168 -1.77 -29.73 7.98
C GLU A 168 -1.78 -30.32 9.39
N ALA A 169 -1.53 -29.49 10.41
CA ALA A 169 -1.46 -29.92 11.81
C ALA A 169 -2.82 -29.95 12.53
N GLY A 170 -3.89 -29.45 11.90
CA GLY A 170 -5.19 -29.26 12.56
C GLY A 170 -5.15 -28.30 13.76
N ASN A 171 -4.25 -27.32 13.76
CA ASN A 171 -3.97 -26.49 14.94
C ASN A 171 -4.69 -25.14 14.88
N LYS A 172 -5.88 -25.06 15.49
CA LYS A 172 -6.72 -23.84 15.53
C LYS A 172 -6.00 -22.61 16.10
N LYS A 173 -5.10 -22.77 17.08
CA LYS A 173 -4.33 -21.65 17.64
C LYS A 173 -3.38 -21.01 16.63
N MET A 174 -2.85 -21.81 15.69
CA MET A 174 -2.01 -21.27 14.62
C MET A 174 -2.84 -20.44 13.63
N ALA A 175 -4.09 -20.81 13.35
CA ALA A 175 -4.99 -19.99 12.55
C ALA A 175 -5.37 -18.69 13.25
N GLU A 176 -5.68 -18.72 14.54
CA GLU A 176 -5.92 -17.48 15.33
C GLU A 176 -4.73 -16.52 15.23
N GLY A 177 -3.51 -17.05 15.34
CA GLY A 177 -2.28 -16.27 15.15
C GLY A 177 -2.07 -15.73 13.73
N VAL A 178 -2.73 -16.26 12.70
CA VAL A 178 -2.78 -15.64 11.36
C VAL A 178 -3.68 -14.40 11.39
N LEU A 179 -4.87 -14.51 11.98
CA LEU A 179 -5.83 -13.41 12.09
C LEU A 179 -5.24 -12.21 12.85
N GLU A 180 -4.46 -12.47 13.92
CA GLU A 180 -3.81 -11.41 14.71
C GLU A 180 -2.72 -10.64 13.94
N ARG A 181 -2.14 -11.24 12.89
CA ARG A 181 -1.05 -10.65 12.10
C ARG A 181 -1.53 -9.82 10.92
N GLU A 182 -2.74 -10.06 10.43
CA GLU A 182 -3.32 -9.38 9.26
C GLU A 182 -3.24 -7.84 9.35
N PRO A 183 -3.53 -7.19 10.50
CA PRO A 183 -3.44 -5.73 10.60
C PRO A 183 -2.02 -5.20 10.39
N GLY A 184 -0.99 -6.05 10.52
CA GLY A 184 0.40 -5.72 10.22
C GLY A 184 0.66 -5.51 8.73
N VAL A 185 -0.05 -6.22 7.85
CA VAL A 185 0.04 -6.06 6.39
C VAL A 185 -0.68 -4.77 5.97
N ASP A 186 -1.88 -4.55 6.49
CA ASP A 186 -2.67 -3.33 6.25
C ASP A 186 -1.92 -2.04 6.60
N ARG A 187 -1.25 -2.03 7.76
CA ARG A 187 -0.40 -0.92 8.21
C ARG A 187 0.66 -0.55 7.17
N LEU A 188 1.32 -1.56 6.60
CA LEU A 188 2.36 -1.37 5.58
C LEU A 188 1.75 -0.96 4.23
N TYR A 189 0.60 -1.55 3.86
CA TYR A 189 -0.16 -1.16 2.69
C TYR A 189 -0.53 0.33 2.70
N PHE A 190 -1.18 0.81 3.77
CA PHE A 190 -1.56 2.22 3.88
C PHE A 190 -0.35 3.15 3.92
N LEU A 191 0.74 2.75 4.57
CA LEU A 191 1.97 3.53 4.59
C LEU A 191 2.54 3.70 3.17
N VAL A 192 2.64 2.61 2.40
CA VAL A 192 3.16 2.68 1.02
C VAL A 192 2.26 3.59 0.17
N LEU A 193 0.94 3.40 0.19
CA LEU A 193 0.02 4.24 -0.57
C LEU A 193 0.13 5.73 -0.18
N ARG A 194 0.31 6.03 1.11
CA ARG A 194 0.54 7.40 1.57
C ARG A 194 1.86 7.95 1.02
N GLN A 195 2.95 7.19 1.07
CA GLN A 195 4.25 7.63 0.55
C GLN A 195 4.21 7.87 -0.96
N LEU A 196 3.57 6.97 -1.71
CA LEU A 196 3.34 7.12 -3.14
C LEU A 196 2.53 8.39 -3.46
N THR A 197 1.47 8.65 -2.68
CA THR A 197 0.66 9.87 -2.82
C THR A 197 1.46 11.14 -2.52
N LEU A 198 2.28 11.13 -1.46
CA LEU A 198 3.14 12.25 -1.12
C LEU A 198 4.25 12.48 -2.16
N ALA A 199 4.81 11.41 -2.73
CA ALA A 199 5.79 11.47 -3.81
C ALA A 199 5.20 12.17 -5.05
N LEU A 200 3.99 11.79 -5.46
CA LEU A 200 3.31 12.42 -6.60
C LEU A 200 2.99 13.91 -6.37
N GLN A 201 2.74 14.31 -5.12
CA GLN A 201 2.47 15.71 -4.78
C GLN A 201 3.75 16.56 -4.66
N ASN A 202 4.92 15.94 -4.49
CA ASN A 202 6.17 16.64 -4.25
C ASN A 202 7.33 15.96 -5.02
N PRO A 203 7.76 16.52 -6.16
CA PRO A 203 8.85 15.96 -6.95
C PRO A 203 10.20 15.86 -6.22
N ILE A 204 10.43 16.70 -5.19
CA ILE A 204 11.63 16.59 -4.35
C ILE A 204 11.55 15.30 -3.54
N LEU A 205 10.41 15.05 -2.90
CA LEU A 205 10.18 13.83 -2.11
C LEU A 205 10.21 12.58 -2.99
N MET A 206 9.67 12.64 -4.20
CA MET A 206 9.76 11.53 -5.17
C MET A 206 11.22 11.13 -5.43
N LYS A 207 12.11 12.12 -5.60
CA LYS A 207 13.55 11.88 -5.75
C LYS A 207 14.20 11.36 -4.47
N GLU A 208 13.82 11.89 -3.30
CA GLU A 208 14.33 11.43 -1.99
C GLU A 208 13.91 10.00 -1.66
N LEU A 209 12.73 9.56 -2.12
CA LEU A 209 12.24 8.19 -1.97
C LEU A 209 12.79 7.23 -3.03
N GLU A 210 13.55 7.73 -4.01
CA GLU A 210 14.12 6.95 -5.12
C GLU A 210 13.04 6.23 -5.94
N ILE A 211 11.89 6.88 -6.15
CA ILE A 211 10.76 6.33 -6.91
C ILE A 211 10.63 7.05 -8.23
N GLU A 212 10.72 6.30 -9.32
CA GLU A 212 10.37 6.82 -10.66
C GLU A 212 8.85 7.09 -10.74
N PRO A 213 8.39 8.13 -11.47
CA PRO A 213 6.98 8.45 -11.59
C PRO A 213 6.11 7.26 -12.00
N VAL A 214 6.57 6.48 -12.98
CA VAL A 214 5.83 5.30 -13.44
C VAL A 214 5.93 4.15 -12.43
N GLY A 215 7.01 4.10 -11.65
CA GLY A 215 7.16 3.16 -10.53
C GLY A 215 6.09 3.32 -9.45
N VAL A 216 5.40 4.46 -9.38
CA VAL A 216 4.29 4.66 -8.43
C VAL A 216 3.13 3.70 -8.72
N LEU A 217 2.77 3.53 -9.99
CA LEU A 217 1.70 2.62 -10.39
C LEU A 217 2.10 1.16 -10.09
N ASP A 218 3.33 0.81 -10.42
CA ASP A 218 3.88 -0.52 -10.19
C ASP A 218 3.82 -0.90 -8.70
N TYR A 219 4.26 -0.01 -7.80
CA TYR A 219 4.20 -0.24 -6.36
C TYR A 219 2.77 -0.25 -5.81
N GLN A 220 1.86 0.56 -6.34
CA GLN A 220 0.47 0.55 -5.91
C GLN A 220 -0.21 -0.79 -6.24
N MET A 221 0.01 -1.32 -7.45
CA MET A 221 -0.54 -2.61 -7.88
C MET A 221 0.13 -3.79 -7.15
N LEU A 222 1.44 -3.72 -6.93
CA LEU A 222 2.20 -4.67 -6.11
C LEU A 222 1.60 -4.78 -4.71
N MET A 223 1.46 -3.64 -4.02
CA MET A 223 0.96 -3.62 -2.65
C MET A 223 -0.47 -4.11 -2.55
N LYS A 224 -1.31 -3.83 -3.57
CA LYS A 224 -2.66 -4.38 -3.59
C LYS A 224 -2.65 -5.90 -3.72
N SER A 225 -1.78 -6.45 -4.56
CA SER A 225 -1.64 -7.91 -4.70
C SER A 225 -1.14 -8.56 -3.40
N VAL A 226 -0.20 -7.93 -2.70
CA VAL A 226 0.32 -8.40 -1.41
C VAL A 226 -0.77 -8.39 -0.32
N GLU A 227 -1.56 -7.33 -0.21
CA GLU A 227 -2.70 -7.27 0.73
C GLU A 227 -3.72 -8.37 0.43
N ARG A 228 -4.06 -8.58 -0.85
CA ARG A 228 -4.97 -9.66 -1.22
C ARG A 228 -4.45 -11.06 -0.88
N ILE A 229 -3.15 -11.31 -0.97
CA ILE A 229 -2.56 -12.60 -0.53
C ILE A 229 -2.76 -12.78 0.98
N ALA A 230 -2.58 -11.72 1.78
CA ALA A 230 -2.84 -11.76 3.21
C ALA A 230 -4.33 -11.99 3.53
N ASP A 231 -5.26 -11.34 2.81
CA ASP A 231 -6.70 -11.58 2.93
C ASP A 231 -7.05 -13.07 2.74
N HIS A 232 -6.44 -13.71 1.74
CA HIS A 232 -6.69 -15.13 1.47
C HIS A 232 -6.05 -16.06 2.51
N ALA A 233 -4.92 -15.68 3.13
CA ALA A 233 -4.38 -16.40 4.28
C ALA A 233 -5.32 -16.33 5.50
N THR A 234 -5.91 -15.16 5.75
CA THR A 234 -6.93 -14.93 6.78
C THR A 234 -8.16 -15.77 6.50
N ARG A 235 -8.66 -15.75 5.27
CA ARG A 235 -9.86 -16.52 4.87
C ARG A 235 -9.68 -18.02 5.04
N ILE A 236 -8.51 -18.56 4.70
CA ILE A 236 -8.20 -19.98 4.95
C ILE A 236 -8.22 -20.27 6.46
N SER A 237 -7.62 -19.39 7.26
CA SER A 237 -7.56 -19.52 8.71
C SER A 237 -8.95 -19.47 9.35
N GLU A 238 -9.84 -18.58 8.90
CA GLU A 238 -11.24 -18.52 9.32
C GLU A 238 -11.98 -19.83 9.03
N ILE A 239 -11.86 -20.38 7.82
CA ILE A 239 -12.48 -21.66 7.47
C ILE A 239 -11.93 -22.78 8.36
N MET A 240 -10.63 -22.78 8.64
CA MET A 240 -10.00 -23.76 9.51
C MET A 240 -10.56 -23.78 10.93
N LEU A 241 -11.03 -22.65 11.45
CA LEU A 241 -11.69 -22.60 12.76
C LEU A 241 -13.06 -23.30 12.75
N THR A 242 -13.69 -23.43 11.58
CA THR A 242 -15.03 -24.01 11.39
C THR A 242 -15.05 -25.50 11.01
N ILE A 243 -13.91 -26.04 10.53
CA ILE A 243 -13.77 -27.45 10.17
C ILE A 243 -13.01 -28.20 11.26
N GLU A 244 -13.39 -29.46 11.48
CA GLU A 244 -12.58 -30.37 12.28
C GLU A 244 -11.59 -31.11 11.37
N PRO A 245 -10.31 -31.30 11.78
CA PRO A 245 -9.31 -31.97 10.96
C PRO A 245 -9.72 -33.39 10.54
N SER A 246 -10.53 -34.07 11.36
CA SER A 246 -11.08 -35.41 11.06
C SER A 246 -12.10 -35.43 9.91
N GLU A 247 -12.61 -34.27 9.49
CA GLU A 247 -13.55 -34.15 8.37
C GLU A 247 -12.85 -34.10 7.01
N VAL A 248 -11.53 -33.93 6.99
CA VAL A 248 -10.74 -33.78 5.77
C VAL A 248 -9.96 -35.07 5.52
N GLU A 249 -10.15 -35.66 4.34
CA GLU A 249 -9.38 -36.84 3.95
C GLU A 249 -7.89 -36.51 3.83
N PRO A 250 -6.99 -37.38 4.31
CA PRO A 250 -5.55 -37.11 4.31
C PRO A 250 -4.97 -36.77 2.93
N GLU A 251 -5.47 -37.40 1.87
CA GLU A 251 -5.00 -37.16 0.50
C GLU A 251 -5.43 -35.78 -0.04
N ILE A 252 -6.64 -35.33 0.34
CA ILE A 252 -7.14 -33.98 0.02
C ILE A 252 -6.34 -32.95 0.80
N LEU A 253 -6.14 -33.20 2.10
CA LEU A 253 -5.35 -32.33 2.97
C LEU A 253 -3.94 -32.13 2.42
N LYS A 254 -3.26 -33.23 2.05
CA LYS A 254 -1.94 -33.19 1.43
C LYS A 254 -1.94 -32.37 0.14
N SER A 255 -2.92 -32.61 -0.75
CA SER A 255 -3.06 -31.85 -2.01
C SER A 255 -3.22 -30.34 -1.75
N LEU A 256 -4.04 -29.94 -0.77
CA LEU A 256 -4.26 -28.54 -0.41
C LEU A 256 -2.97 -27.87 0.08
N VAL A 257 -2.24 -28.53 0.97
CA VAL A 257 -1.00 -28.00 1.56
C VAL A 257 0.08 -27.88 0.49
N GLU A 258 0.24 -28.87 -0.38
CA GLU A 258 1.20 -28.83 -1.50
C GLU A 258 0.87 -27.68 -2.48
N LEU A 259 -0.39 -27.54 -2.87
CA LEU A 259 -0.83 -26.46 -3.76
C LEU A 259 -0.72 -25.08 -3.12
N GLY A 260 -1.03 -24.97 -1.83
CA GLY A 260 -0.82 -23.73 -1.06
C GLY A 260 0.64 -23.31 -1.00
N ARG A 261 1.56 -24.26 -0.75
CA ARG A 261 3.01 -23.98 -0.78
C ARG A 261 3.50 -23.58 -2.18
N LYS A 262 2.98 -24.19 -3.25
CA LYS A 262 3.26 -23.76 -4.62
C LYS A 262 2.75 -22.33 -4.88
N ALA A 263 1.54 -21.97 -4.41
CA ALA A 263 1.00 -20.61 -4.56
C ALA A 263 1.87 -19.56 -3.84
N VAL A 264 2.37 -19.86 -2.62
CA VAL A 264 3.34 -18.98 -1.94
C VAL A 264 4.62 -18.85 -2.77
N LYS A 265 5.13 -19.94 -3.34
CA LYS A 265 6.31 -19.91 -4.22
C LYS A 265 6.10 -19.01 -5.45
N VAL A 266 4.94 -19.08 -6.11
CA VAL A 266 4.58 -18.18 -7.22
C VAL A 266 4.77 -16.72 -6.78
N SER A 267 4.19 -16.35 -5.63
CA SER A 267 4.28 -14.97 -5.14
C SER A 267 5.70 -14.54 -4.74
N SER A 268 6.49 -15.46 -4.19
CA SER A 268 7.88 -15.22 -3.80
C SER A 268 8.80 -15.02 -5.01
N ASP A 269 8.69 -15.89 -6.01
CA ASP A 269 9.45 -15.79 -7.26
C ASP A 269 9.09 -14.51 -8.01
N ALA A 270 7.78 -14.18 -8.08
CA ALA A 270 7.28 -12.95 -8.67
C ALA A 270 7.80 -11.70 -7.94
N MET A 271 7.78 -11.70 -6.61
CA MET A 271 8.32 -10.60 -5.80
C MET A 271 9.82 -10.43 -6.01
N HIS A 272 10.57 -11.54 -6.10
CA HIS A 272 11.99 -11.49 -6.41
C HIS A 272 12.21 -10.88 -7.80
N ALA A 273 11.53 -11.40 -8.83
CA ALA A 273 11.57 -10.90 -10.20
C ALA A 273 11.26 -9.40 -10.29
N PHE A 274 10.26 -8.91 -9.56
CA PHE A 274 9.88 -7.50 -9.52
C PHE A 274 11.05 -6.58 -9.09
N PHE A 275 11.82 -7.01 -8.09
CA PHE A 275 12.91 -6.19 -7.56
C PHE A 275 14.20 -6.28 -8.36
N ILE A 276 14.53 -7.45 -8.88
CA ILE A 276 15.73 -7.64 -9.71
C ILE A 276 15.48 -7.33 -11.19
N LYS A 277 14.22 -7.02 -11.57
CA LYS A 277 13.76 -6.78 -12.94
C LYS A 277 14.08 -7.95 -13.87
N ASP A 278 13.78 -9.16 -13.41
CA ASP A 278 14.05 -10.40 -14.17
C ASP A 278 12.75 -10.92 -14.81
N ALA A 279 12.57 -10.59 -16.09
CA ALA A 279 11.42 -11.03 -16.87
C ALA A 279 11.38 -12.56 -17.05
N GLN A 280 12.52 -13.26 -17.05
CA GLN A 280 12.55 -14.72 -17.18
C GLN A 280 11.99 -15.37 -15.91
N LEU A 281 12.45 -14.94 -14.74
CA LEU A 281 11.94 -15.42 -13.45
C LEU A 281 10.44 -15.11 -13.28
N ALA A 282 10.00 -13.94 -13.73
CA ALA A 282 8.57 -13.60 -13.74
C ALA A 282 7.75 -14.59 -14.60
N ASN A 283 8.23 -14.92 -15.80
CA ASN A 283 7.58 -15.91 -16.66
C ASN A 283 7.59 -17.33 -16.05
N GLU A 284 8.62 -17.69 -15.28
CA GLU A 284 8.65 -18.95 -14.52
C GLU A 284 7.58 -18.99 -13.43
N ALA A 285 7.38 -17.89 -12.71
CA ALA A 285 6.32 -17.78 -11.71
C ALA A 285 4.92 -17.94 -12.33
N ILE A 286 4.68 -17.33 -13.49
CA ILE A 286 3.40 -17.46 -14.23
C ILE A 286 3.15 -18.92 -14.66
N ARG A 287 4.18 -19.61 -15.17
CA ARG A 287 4.04 -21.05 -15.51
C ARG A 287 3.70 -21.91 -14.30
N LEU A 288 4.36 -21.67 -13.16
CA LEU A 288 4.04 -22.37 -11.92
C LEU A 288 2.61 -22.11 -11.46
N LYS A 289 2.11 -20.87 -11.64
CA LYS A 289 0.72 -20.54 -11.36
C LYS A 289 -0.24 -21.36 -12.22
N ASP A 290 0.02 -21.52 -13.51
CA ASP A 290 -0.83 -22.32 -14.41
C ASP A 290 -0.88 -23.79 -13.99
N GLU A 291 0.23 -24.35 -13.51
CA GLU A 291 0.29 -25.70 -12.92
C GLU A 291 -0.60 -25.80 -11.67
N VAL A 292 -0.52 -24.82 -10.76
CA VAL A 292 -1.34 -24.76 -9.55
C VAL A 292 -2.84 -24.72 -9.88
N VAL A 293 -3.25 -23.85 -10.80
CA VAL A 293 -4.65 -23.73 -11.22
C VAL A 293 -5.17 -25.04 -11.83
N LYS A 294 -4.36 -25.69 -12.68
CA LYS A 294 -4.72 -26.97 -13.29
C LYS A 294 -4.92 -28.07 -12.24
N GLU A 295 -4.00 -28.19 -11.28
CA GLU A 295 -4.11 -29.17 -10.19
C GLU A 295 -5.28 -28.87 -9.25
N LEU A 296 -5.55 -27.60 -8.93
CA LEU A 296 -6.72 -27.18 -8.17
C LEU A 296 -8.03 -27.53 -8.88
N SER A 297 -8.10 -27.38 -10.21
CA SER A 297 -9.29 -27.78 -10.99
C SER A 297 -9.56 -29.28 -10.86
N LEU A 298 -8.52 -30.13 -10.85
CA LEU A 298 -8.67 -31.57 -10.65
C LEU A 298 -9.10 -31.90 -9.21
N LEU A 299 -8.54 -31.19 -8.21
CA LEU A 299 -8.95 -31.32 -6.82
C LEU A 299 -10.42 -30.92 -6.63
N ASN A 300 -10.84 -29.80 -7.22
CA ASN A 300 -12.22 -29.31 -7.18
C ASN A 300 -13.23 -30.33 -7.70
N GLY A 301 -12.89 -31.08 -8.76
CA GLY A 301 -13.71 -32.19 -9.24
C GLY A 301 -13.96 -33.27 -8.18
N ARG A 302 -12.92 -33.64 -7.42
CA ARG A 302 -13.01 -34.62 -6.31
C ARG A 302 -13.80 -34.09 -5.12
N LEU A 303 -13.79 -32.77 -4.88
CA LEU A 303 -14.53 -32.15 -3.78
C LEU A 303 -16.05 -32.19 -3.98
N LEU A 304 -16.54 -32.30 -5.22
CA LEU A 304 -17.98 -32.39 -5.52
C LEU A 304 -18.63 -33.66 -4.95
N GLU A 305 -17.84 -34.71 -4.70
CA GLU A 305 -18.30 -35.98 -4.15
C GLU A 305 -18.39 -35.95 -2.61
N LYS A 306 -17.99 -34.86 -1.96
CA LYS A 306 -17.95 -34.74 -0.48
C LYS A 306 -19.27 -34.21 0.09
N PRO A 307 -19.54 -34.44 1.40
CA PRO A 307 -20.70 -33.88 2.07
C PRO A 307 -20.75 -32.35 1.96
N GLY A 308 -21.95 -31.79 1.72
CA GLY A 308 -22.12 -30.39 1.31
C GLY A 308 -21.38 -29.36 2.17
N ARG A 309 -21.40 -29.49 3.50
CA ARG A 309 -20.70 -28.55 4.40
C ARG A 309 -19.18 -28.61 4.22
N VAL A 310 -18.61 -29.81 4.20
CA VAL A 310 -17.17 -30.03 4.05
C VAL A 310 -16.72 -29.62 2.64
N ALA A 311 -17.48 -30.00 1.62
CA ALA A 311 -17.21 -29.62 0.22
C ALA A 311 -17.14 -28.09 0.04
N VAL A 312 -18.10 -27.35 0.62
CA VAL A 312 -18.14 -25.88 0.54
C VAL A 312 -16.91 -25.26 1.21
N ASN A 313 -16.58 -25.70 2.43
CA ASN A 313 -15.43 -25.16 3.16
C ASN A 313 -14.10 -25.44 2.44
N LEU A 314 -13.90 -26.67 1.96
CA LEU A 314 -12.71 -27.03 1.19
C LEU A 314 -12.62 -26.25 -0.13
N ARG A 315 -13.76 -25.98 -0.78
CA ARG A 315 -13.81 -25.17 -2.00
C ARG A 315 -13.43 -23.70 -1.77
N ILE A 316 -13.71 -23.15 -0.58
CA ILE A 316 -13.26 -21.80 -0.20
C ILE A 316 -11.74 -21.78 0.00
N ILE A 317 -11.17 -22.85 0.56
CA ILE A 317 -9.71 -22.99 0.70
C ILE A 317 -9.05 -23.08 -0.68
N THR A 318 -9.57 -23.91 -1.59
CA THR A 318 -9.03 -24.00 -2.96
C THR A 318 -9.14 -22.68 -3.72
N ASP A 319 -10.27 -21.96 -3.61
CA ASP A 319 -10.44 -20.62 -4.19
C ASP A 319 -9.40 -19.65 -3.63
N SER A 320 -9.15 -19.70 -2.32
CA SER A 320 -8.15 -18.82 -1.69
C SER A 320 -6.71 -19.12 -2.12
N ILE A 321 -6.38 -20.40 -2.35
CA ILE A 321 -5.08 -20.80 -2.92
C ILE A 321 -4.96 -20.32 -4.38
N GLU A 322 -6.00 -20.52 -5.19
CA GLU A 322 -6.04 -20.07 -6.58
C GLU A 322 -5.81 -18.56 -6.68
N ARG A 323 -6.56 -17.80 -5.87
CA ARG A 323 -6.46 -16.34 -5.82
C ARG A 323 -5.10 -15.86 -5.37
N ALA A 324 -4.49 -16.50 -4.36
CA ALA A 324 -3.13 -16.14 -3.96
C ALA A 324 -2.10 -16.37 -5.08
N ALA A 325 -2.25 -17.45 -5.86
CA ALA A 325 -1.43 -17.69 -7.03
C ALA A 325 -1.70 -16.66 -8.15
N ASP A 326 -2.96 -16.31 -8.41
CA ASP A 326 -3.33 -15.24 -9.35
C ASP A 326 -2.68 -13.90 -8.97
N TYR A 327 -2.75 -13.50 -7.69
CA TYR A 327 -2.11 -12.27 -7.24
C TYR A 327 -0.59 -12.34 -7.33
N GLY A 328 0.02 -13.52 -7.11
CA GLY A 328 1.43 -13.74 -7.42
C GLY A 328 1.76 -13.56 -8.91
N ALA A 329 0.90 -14.04 -9.81
CA ALA A 329 1.07 -13.82 -11.25
C ALA A 329 0.90 -12.35 -11.64
N ASN A 330 -0.04 -11.60 -11.04
CA ASN A 330 -0.15 -10.15 -11.25
C ASN A 330 1.15 -9.42 -10.89
N ILE A 331 1.84 -9.84 -9.81
CA ILE A 331 3.15 -9.29 -9.44
C ILE A 331 4.19 -9.60 -10.52
N ALA A 332 4.18 -10.81 -11.08
CA ALA A 332 5.07 -11.21 -12.15
C ALA A 332 4.81 -10.42 -13.45
N GLU A 333 3.56 -10.17 -13.81
CA GLU A 333 3.19 -9.34 -14.95
C GLU A 333 3.76 -7.91 -14.79
N ILE A 334 3.60 -7.31 -13.61
CA ILE A 334 4.19 -6.00 -13.30
C ILE A 334 5.73 -6.05 -13.38
N ALA A 335 6.36 -7.16 -12.96
CA ALA A 335 7.80 -7.33 -13.06
C ALA A 335 8.29 -7.32 -14.52
N ILE A 336 7.54 -7.94 -15.43
CA ILE A 336 7.81 -7.93 -16.88
C ILE A 336 7.67 -6.51 -17.44
N ASP A 337 6.60 -5.79 -17.07
CA ASP A 337 6.34 -4.41 -17.54
C ASP A 337 7.42 -3.41 -17.08
N ARG A 338 8.14 -3.72 -15.99
CA ARG A 338 9.23 -2.90 -15.45
C ARG A 338 10.56 -3.04 -16.19
N ASP A 339 10.70 -4.03 -17.07
CA ASP A 339 11.85 -4.18 -17.97
C ASP A 339 11.71 -3.25 -19.18
N ARG A 340 11.80 -1.93 -18.92
CA ARG A 340 11.62 -0.84 -19.90
C ARG A 340 12.84 0.05 -20.04
#